data_AF-A0A4P5YM21-F1
#
_entry.id   AF-A0A4P5YM21-F1
#
_cell.length_a   1.000
_cell.length_b   1.000
_cell.length_c   1.000
_cell.angle_alpha   90.00
_cell.angle_beta   90.00
_cell.angle_gamma   90.00
#
_symmetry.space_group_name_H-M   'P 1'
#
loop_
_entity.id
_entity.type
_entity.pdbx_description
1 polymer ?
#
loop_
_entity_poly.entity_id
_entity_poly.type
_entity_poly.pdbx_seq_one_letter_code
_entity_poly.pdbx_strand_id
1 'polypeptide(L)'
;MGRLALAWQVLKDGAYAARLLAGLKKPEPVVAPPPPPALPPERVHASGLFVLGVLQREGRLVDFLQQEVAGFSDADVGAAARVVHAGCRKVLQQYVTVAPVLKEAEGDPVTVPAGFDAQRIRLTGSVAGQPPFRGALRHHGWVATEIKLPTVQESLDPRVLAPAEVELS
;
A
#
# COMPACT_ATOMS: atom_id res chain seq x y z
N MET A 1 56.77 -17.65 15.58
CA MET A 1 57.85 -16.67 15.76
C MET A 1 57.44 -15.21 15.47
N GLY A 2 56.14 -14.83 15.50
CA GLY A 2 55.72 -13.51 14.96
C GLY A 2 55.51 -12.38 15.97
N ARG A 3 55.07 -12.67 17.21
CA ARG A 3 54.63 -11.61 18.15
C ARG A 3 55.75 -11.04 19.03
N LEU A 4 56.69 -11.89 19.45
CA LEU A 4 57.83 -11.48 20.29
C LEU A 4 58.86 -10.65 19.49
N ALA A 5 59.10 -11.01 18.24
CA ALA A 5 59.99 -10.24 17.35
C ALA A 5 59.41 -8.85 17.05
N LEU A 6 58.09 -8.76 16.84
CA LEU A 6 57.40 -7.48 16.61
C LEU A 6 57.49 -6.57 17.84
N ALA A 7 57.27 -7.12 19.05
CA ALA A 7 57.37 -6.38 20.30
C ALA A 7 58.78 -5.82 20.53
N TRP A 8 59.81 -6.61 20.21
CA TRP A 8 61.20 -6.17 20.28
C TRP A 8 61.52 -5.06 19.28
N GLN A 9 60.97 -5.12 18.08
CA GLN A 9 61.14 -4.09 17.05
C GLN A 9 60.47 -2.77 17.44
N VAL A 10 59.30 -2.82 18.08
CA VAL A 10 58.64 -1.62 18.64
C VAL A 10 59.47 -0.99 19.76
N LEU A 11 60.09 -1.79 20.62
CA LEU A 11 60.89 -1.28 21.74
C LEU A 11 62.25 -0.70 21.30
N LYS A 12 62.82 -1.19 20.20
CA LYS A 12 64.13 -0.76 19.70
C LYS A 12 64.09 0.35 18.66
N ASP A 13 62.99 0.46 17.92
CA ASP A 13 62.84 1.42 16.83
C ASP A 13 61.67 2.37 17.11
N GLY A 14 62.01 3.55 17.64
CA GLY A 14 61.04 4.61 17.93
C GLY A 14 60.32 5.11 16.68
N ALA A 15 60.94 5.06 15.49
CA ALA A 15 60.28 5.46 14.25
C ALA A 15 59.25 4.43 13.80
N TYR A 16 59.53 3.14 13.99
CA TYR A 16 58.57 2.07 13.78
C TYR A 16 57.39 2.14 14.76
N ALA A 17 57.66 2.41 16.05
CA ALA A 17 56.62 2.63 17.06
C ALA A 17 55.72 3.82 16.71
N ALA A 18 56.30 4.94 16.26
CA ALA A 18 55.55 6.13 15.85
C ALA A 18 54.64 5.85 14.63
N ARG A 19 55.10 5.07 13.66
CA ARG A 19 54.31 4.67 12.48
C ARG A 19 53.13 3.77 12.85
N LEU A 20 53.33 2.83 13.77
CA LEU A 20 52.25 1.98 14.28
C LEU A 20 51.20 2.80 15.03
N LEU A 21 51.62 3.73 15.89
CA LEU A 21 50.70 4.64 16.60
C LEU A 21 49.93 5.54 15.64
N ALA A 22 50.59 6.05 14.59
CA ALA A 22 49.95 6.84 13.55
C ALA A 22 48.90 6.03 12.76
N GLY A 23 49.16 4.75 12.49
CA GLY A 23 48.22 3.84 11.81
C GLY A 23 47.08 3.33 12.70
N LEU A 24 47.24 3.37 14.02
CA LEU A 24 46.20 3.03 15.01
C LEU A 24 45.22 4.17 15.28
N LYS A 25 45.33 5.31 14.58
CA LYS A 25 44.39 6.42 14.69
C LYS A 25 43.00 5.92 14.26
N LYS A 26 42.17 5.65 15.26
CA LYS A 26 40.77 5.22 15.10
C LYS A 26 40.10 6.15 14.09
N PRO A 27 39.52 5.65 12.99
CA PRO A 27 38.83 6.52 12.04
C PRO A 27 37.78 7.31 12.81
N GLU A 28 37.83 8.64 12.68
CA GLU A 28 36.81 9.51 13.27
C GLU A 28 35.44 9.04 12.80
N PRO A 29 34.44 8.96 13.70
CA PRO A 29 33.11 8.57 13.30
C PRO A 29 32.61 9.59 12.28
N VAL A 30 32.50 9.16 11.03
CA VAL A 30 31.86 9.93 9.97
C VAL A 30 30.41 10.13 10.41
N VAL A 31 30.09 11.35 10.85
CA VAL A 31 28.72 11.74 11.15
C VAL A 31 27.93 11.58 9.86
N ALA A 32 27.02 10.60 9.84
CA ALA A 32 26.14 10.40 8.70
C ALA A 32 25.33 11.68 8.46
N PRO A 33 25.12 12.08 7.18
CA PRO A 33 24.27 13.22 6.88
C PRO A 33 22.87 13.00 7.47
N PRO A 34 22.18 14.08 7.89
CA PRO A 34 20.83 13.96 8.43
C PRO A 34 19.90 13.31 7.40
N PRO A 35 18.91 12.51 7.84
CA PRO A 35 17.98 11.87 6.91
C PRO A 35 17.21 12.92 6.10
N PRO A 36 16.86 12.62 4.85
CA PRO A 36 16.06 13.53 4.03
C PRO A 36 14.70 13.81 4.71
N PRO A 37 14.12 15.01 4.49
CA PRO A 37 12.81 15.35 5.04
C PRO A 37 11.74 14.38 4.54
N ALA A 38 10.82 14.01 5.42
CA ALA A 38 9.69 13.15 5.07
C ALA A 38 8.76 13.86 4.07
N LEU A 39 8.26 13.11 3.10
CA LEU A 39 7.25 13.60 2.16
C LEU A 39 5.93 13.90 2.90
N PRO A 40 5.16 14.91 2.46
CA PRO A 40 3.86 15.18 3.06
C PRO A 40 2.86 14.05 2.75
N PRO A 41 1.81 13.85 3.58
CA PRO A 41 0.90 12.70 3.46
C PRO A 41 0.24 12.56 2.08
N GLU A 42 -0.17 13.67 1.46
CA GLU A 42 -0.78 13.67 0.13
C GLU A 42 0.16 13.17 -0.97
N ARG A 43 1.49 13.30 -0.77
CA ARG A 43 2.50 12.72 -1.67
C ARG A 43 2.72 11.25 -1.39
N VAL A 44 2.76 10.86 -0.11
CA VAL A 44 2.84 9.44 0.30
C VAL A 44 1.64 8.64 -0.23
N HIS A 45 0.46 9.25 -0.25
CA HIS A 45 -0.80 8.63 -0.64
C HIS A 45 -1.31 9.06 -2.03
N ALA A 46 -0.44 9.62 -2.88
CA ALA A 46 -0.82 10.17 -4.18
C ALA A 46 -1.59 9.17 -5.07
N SER A 47 -1.20 7.89 -5.08
CA SER A 47 -1.90 6.85 -5.85
C SER A 47 -3.34 6.62 -5.36
N GLY A 48 -3.59 6.74 -4.05
CA GLY A 48 -4.94 6.64 -3.49
C GLY A 48 -5.82 7.81 -3.89
N LEU A 49 -5.26 9.03 -3.83
CA LEU A 49 -5.95 10.24 -4.28
C LEU A 49 -6.20 10.22 -5.80
N PHE A 50 -5.27 9.68 -6.59
CA PHE A 50 -5.47 9.46 -8.01
C PHE A 50 -6.66 8.55 -8.29
N VAL A 51 -6.75 7.40 -7.59
CA VAL A 51 -7.89 6.46 -7.71
C VAL A 51 -9.21 7.17 -7.38
N LEU A 52 -9.25 7.93 -6.29
CA LEU A 52 -10.44 8.70 -5.92
C LEU A 52 -10.81 9.74 -6.99
N GLY A 53 -9.82 10.41 -7.58
CA GLY A 53 -10.01 11.38 -8.66
C GLY A 53 -10.55 10.75 -9.95
N VAL A 54 -10.04 9.58 -10.38
CA VAL A 54 -10.60 8.89 -11.57
C VAL A 54 -12.01 8.36 -11.31
N LEU A 55 -12.31 7.88 -10.10
CA LEU A 55 -13.66 7.45 -9.71
C LEU A 55 -14.64 8.63 -9.71
N GLN A 56 -14.20 9.82 -9.29
CA GLN A 56 -15.01 11.03 -9.39
C GLN A 56 -15.25 11.44 -10.85
N ARG A 57 -14.20 11.50 -11.68
CA ARG A 57 -14.34 11.97 -13.07
C ARG A 57 -15.20 11.04 -13.94
N GLU A 58 -15.04 9.73 -13.80
CA GLU A 58 -15.78 8.76 -14.62
C GLU A 58 -17.13 8.36 -14.00
N GLY A 59 -17.24 8.36 -12.67
CA GLY A 59 -18.39 7.81 -11.95
C GLY A 59 -19.10 8.76 -11.01
N ARG A 60 -18.66 10.02 -10.85
CA ARG A 60 -19.23 10.98 -9.89
C ARG A 60 -19.34 10.44 -8.46
N LEU A 61 -18.42 9.56 -8.07
CA LEU A 61 -18.50 8.85 -6.80
C LEU A 61 -18.47 9.79 -5.60
N VAL A 62 -17.59 10.80 -5.62
CA VAL A 62 -17.47 11.76 -4.51
C VAL A 62 -18.74 12.59 -4.40
N ASP A 63 -19.28 13.08 -5.51
CA ASP A 63 -20.56 13.83 -5.51
C ASP A 63 -21.69 12.98 -4.94
N PHE A 64 -21.79 11.71 -5.37
CA PHE A 64 -22.84 10.81 -4.91
C PHE A 64 -22.75 10.53 -3.41
N LEU A 65 -21.54 10.36 -2.87
CA LEU A 65 -21.33 10.12 -1.43
C LEU A 65 -21.54 11.37 -0.57
N GLN A 66 -21.34 12.56 -1.13
CA GLN A 66 -21.59 13.84 -0.45
C GLN A 66 -23.07 14.25 -0.48
N GLN A 67 -23.85 13.66 -1.38
CA GLN A 67 -25.28 13.92 -1.48
C GLN A 67 -26.05 13.18 -0.36
N GLU A 68 -26.86 13.92 0.38
CA GLU A 68 -27.87 13.31 1.26
C GLU A 68 -28.98 12.72 0.38
N VAL A 69 -29.22 11.41 0.49
CA VAL A 69 -30.13 10.67 -0.40
C VAL A 69 -31.43 10.23 0.24
N ALA A 70 -31.59 10.35 1.57
CA ALA A 70 -32.77 9.86 2.28
C ALA A 70 -34.07 10.54 1.84
N GLY A 71 -34.00 11.77 1.32
CA GLY A 71 -35.14 12.49 0.78
C GLY A 71 -35.59 12.10 -0.64
N PHE A 72 -34.82 11.26 -1.35
CA PHE A 72 -35.11 10.89 -2.73
C PHE A 72 -35.89 9.58 -2.83
N SER A 73 -36.61 9.38 -3.94
CA SER A 73 -37.28 8.11 -4.20
C SER A 73 -36.27 7.02 -4.57
N ASP A 74 -36.63 5.75 -4.34
CA ASP A 74 -35.83 4.60 -4.79
C ASP A 74 -35.58 4.63 -6.30
N ALA A 75 -36.51 5.19 -7.08
CA ALA A 75 -36.37 5.31 -8.53
C ALA A 75 -35.26 6.31 -8.89
N ASP A 76 -35.23 7.48 -8.23
CA ASP A 76 -34.21 8.51 -8.45
C ASP A 76 -32.84 8.05 -7.97
N VAL A 77 -32.78 7.46 -6.77
CA VAL A 77 -31.54 6.87 -6.24
C VAL A 77 -31.05 5.76 -7.16
N GLY A 78 -31.94 4.89 -7.62
CA GLY A 78 -31.61 3.83 -8.57
C GLY A 78 -31.12 4.37 -9.92
N ALA A 79 -31.67 5.48 -10.41
CA ALA A 79 -31.20 6.13 -11.64
C ALA A 79 -29.77 6.67 -11.46
N ALA A 80 -29.52 7.41 -10.39
CA ALA A 80 -28.20 7.95 -10.08
C ALA A 80 -27.17 6.83 -9.82
N ALA A 81 -27.54 5.80 -9.06
CA ALA A 81 -26.67 4.68 -8.74
C ALA A 81 -26.23 3.90 -9.99
N ARG A 82 -27.07 3.78 -11.03
CA ARG A 82 -26.68 3.13 -12.29
C ARG A 82 -25.60 3.91 -13.03
N VAL A 83 -25.68 5.24 -13.03
CA VAL A 83 -24.64 6.11 -13.62
C VAL A 83 -23.33 5.94 -12.86
N VAL A 84 -23.36 6.06 -11.54
CA VAL A 84 -22.19 5.92 -10.68
C VAL A 84 -21.56 4.54 -10.81
N HIS A 85 -22.38 3.49 -10.76
CA HIS A 85 -21.93 2.11 -10.93
C HIS A 85 -21.24 1.89 -12.29
N ALA A 86 -21.82 2.37 -13.38
CA ALA A 86 -21.24 2.21 -14.72
C ALA A 86 -19.86 2.87 -14.81
N GLY A 87 -19.73 4.10 -14.32
CA GLY A 87 -18.45 4.83 -14.30
C GLY A 87 -17.39 4.19 -13.40
N CYS A 88 -17.74 3.86 -12.16
CA CYS A 88 -16.84 3.18 -11.22
C CYS A 88 -16.40 1.80 -11.74
N ARG A 89 -17.31 1.05 -12.36
CA ARG A 89 -17.00 -0.25 -12.99
C ARG A 89 -16.00 -0.10 -14.12
N LYS A 90 -16.15 0.92 -14.97
CA LYS A 90 -15.21 1.24 -16.05
C LYS A 90 -13.81 1.51 -15.50
N VAL A 91 -13.70 2.35 -14.46
CA VAL A 91 -12.43 2.65 -13.79
C VAL A 91 -11.78 1.38 -13.22
N LEU A 92 -12.55 0.54 -12.52
CA LEU A 92 -12.05 -0.71 -11.96
C LEU A 92 -11.46 -1.59 -13.07
N GLN A 93 -12.21 -1.83 -14.15
CA GLN A 93 -11.76 -2.66 -15.28
C GLN A 93 -10.53 -2.09 -16.01
N GLN A 94 -10.39 -0.77 -16.04
CA GLN A 94 -9.26 -0.10 -16.67
C GLN A 94 -7.97 -0.24 -15.87
N TYR A 95 -8.03 -0.15 -14.54
CA TYR A 95 -6.84 -0.02 -13.70
C TYR A 95 -6.53 -1.22 -12.80
N VAL A 96 -7.50 -2.06 -12.47
CA VAL A 96 -7.31 -3.18 -11.54
C VAL A 96 -8.07 -4.42 -12.01
N THR A 97 -7.34 -5.51 -12.26
CA THR A 97 -7.97 -6.82 -12.46
C THR A 97 -8.15 -7.46 -11.09
N VAL A 98 -9.39 -7.86 -10.76
CA VAL A 98 -9.71 -8.55 -9.51
C VAL A 98 -10.19 -9.98 -9.76
N ALA A 99 -9.89 -10.86 -8.82
CA ALA A 99 -10.33 -12.24 -8.82
C ALA A 99 -10.89 -12.60 -7.43
N PRO A 100 -11.77 -13.62 -7.35
CA PRO A 100 -12.22 -14.13 -6.07
C PRO A 100 -11.05 -14.76 -5.29
N VAL A 101 -11.04 -14.59 -3.97
CA VAL A 101 -10.02 -15.26 -3.11
C VAL A 101 -10.26 -16.77 -3.07
N LEU A 102 -11.53 -17.16 -2.90
CA LEU A 102 -12.01 -18.54 -2.98
C LEU A 102 -12.93 -18.67 -4.19
N LYS A 103 -12.74 -19.69 -5.03
CA LYS A 103 -13.41 -19.81 -6.34
C LYS A 103 -14.80 -20.43 -6.28
N GLU A 104 -15.13 -21.01 -5.14
CA GLU A 104 -16.42 -21.60 -4.85
C GLU A 104 -17.53 -20.53 -4.85
N ALA A 105 -18.77 -20.94 -5.08
CA ALA A 105 -19.90 -20.02 -5.02
C ALA A 105 -20.27 -19.70 -3.57
N GLU A 106 -20.94 -18.57 -3.36
CA GLU A 106 -21.51 -18.26 -2.06
C GLU A 106 -22.59 -19.30 -1.71
N GLY A 107 -22.46 -19.91 -0.53
CA GLY A 107 -23.27 -21.04 -0.07
C GLY A 107 -22.57 -22.40 -0.19
N ASP A 108 -21.54 -22.53 -1.03
CA ASP A 108 -20.86 -23.81 -1.24
C ASP A 108 -20.06 -24.24 0.00
N PRO A 109 -19.96 -25.56 0.25
CA PRO A 109 -19.13 -26.07 1.33
C PRO A 109 -17.65 -25.85 1.02
N VAL A 110 -16.93 -25.24 1.96
CA VAL A 110 -15.49 -25.00 1.88
C VAL A 110 -14.77 -25.63 3.07
N THR A 111 -13.55 -26.09 2.82
CA THR A 111 -12.64 -26.57 3.87
C THR A 111 -11.47 -25.59 3.99
N VAL A 112 -11.32 -24.98 5.15
CA VAL A 112 -10.22 -24.05 5.43
C VAL A 112 -9.10 -24.82 6.13
N PRO A 113 -7.92 -24.97 5.50
CA PRO A 113 -6.84 -25.81 6.03
C PRO A 113 -6.18 -25.17 7.26
N ALA A 114 -5.37 -25.98 7.96
CA ALA A 114 -4.47 -25.44 8.97
C ALA A 114 -3.44 -24.49 8.32
N GLY A 115 -3.08 -23.41 9.03
CA GLY A 115 -2.14 -22.42 8.51
C GLY A 115 -2.68 -21.56 7.37
N PHE A 116 -4.01 -21.44 7.23
CA PHE A 116 -4.62 -20.53 6.25
C PHE A 116 -4.17 -19.07 6.46
N ASP A 117 -4.14 -18.30 5.37
CA ASP A 117 -3.80 -16.88 5.41
C ASP A 117 -4.99 -16.06 5.95
N ALA A 118 -4.82 -15.50 7.15
CA ALA A 118 -5.83 -14.69 7.82
C ALA A 118 -6.08 -13.32 7.15
N GLN A 119 -5.21 -12.87 6.24
CA GLN A 119 -5.47 -11.70 5.40
C GLN A 119 -6.43 -12.03 4.24
N ARG A 120 -6.56 -13.31 3.88
CA ARG A 120 -7.37 -13.79 2.75
C ARG A 120 -8.68 -14.41 3.19
N ILE A 121 -8.68 -15.16 4.29
CA ILE A 121 -9.85 -15.88 4.77
C ILE A 121 -10.16 -15.41 6.18
N ARG A 122 -11.37 -14.87 6.37
CA ARG A 122 -11.90 -14.55 7.70
C ARG A 122 -12.94 -15.59 8.11
N LEU A 123 -12.66 -16.31 9.19
CA LEU A 123 -13.64 -17.21 9.80
C LEU A 123 -14.73 -16.40 10.51
N THR A 124 -15.98 -16.81 10.36
CA THR A 124 -17.15 -16.16 10.98
C THR A 124 -18.08 -17.22 11.58
N GLY A 125 -18.89 -16.84 12.57
CA GLY A 125 -19.78 -17.75 13.30
C GLY A 125 -19.07 -18.45 14.48
N SER A 126 -19.54 -19.63 14.86
CA SER A 126 -19.00 -20.42 15.97
C SER A 126 -17.70 -21.11 15.57
N VAL A 127 -16.59 -20.40 15.70
CA VAL A 127 -15.24 -20.93 15.44
C VAL A 127 -14.74 -21.65 16.69
N ALA A 128 -14.89 -22.97 16.72
CA ALA A 128 -14.40 -23.83 17.80
C ALA A 128 -13.57 -25.00 17.23
N GLY A 129 -12.64 -25.52 18.05
CA GLY A 129 -11.75 -26.60 17.65
C GLY A 129 -10.51 -26.13 16.90
N GLN A 130 -9.82 -27.08 16.25
CA GLN A 130 -8.63 -26.84 15.45
C GLN A 130 -8.92 -27.08 13.97
N PRO A 131 -8.20 -26.41 13.06
CA PRO A 131 -8.34 -26.66 11.63
C PRO A 131 -8.00 -28.12 11.28
N PRO A 132 -8.50 -28.63 10.14
CA PRO A 132 -9.23 -27.91 9.10
C PRO A 132 -10.67 -27.55 9.51
N PHE A 133 -11.06 -26.30 9.29
CA PHE A 133 -12.44 -25.86 9.53
C PHE A 133 -13.31 -26.22 8.32
N ARG A 134 -14.57 -26.56 8.57
CA ARG A 134 -15.57 -26.79 7.52
C ARG A 134 -16.72 -25.82 7.71
N GLY A 135 -17.16 -25.20 6.62
CA GLY A 135 -18.27 -24.26 6.63
C GLY A 135 -18.80 -24.02 5.23
N ALA A 136 -19.71 -23.04 5.11
CA ALA A 136 -20.18 -22.56 3.81
C ALA A 136 -19.54 -21.21 3.50
N LEU A 137 -19.12 -21.00 2.26
CA LEU A 137 -18.57 -19.72 1.83
C LEU A 137 -19.66 -18.65 1.90
N ARG A 138 -19.46 -17.59 2.68
CA ARG A 138 -20.43 -16.49 2.81
C ARG A 138 -20.17 -15.34 1.85
N HIS A 139 -18.90 -15.07 1.58
CA HIS A 139 -18.45 -14.09 0.61
C HIS A 139 -17.08 -14.56 0.11
N HIS A 140 -16.92 -14.63 -1.20
CA HIS A 140 -15.72 -15.18 -1.85
C HIS A 140 -14.47 -14.30 -1.68
N GLY A 141 -14.67 -13.03 -1.31
CA GLY A 141 -13.59 -12.06 -1.14
C GLY A 141 -12.99 -11.64 -2.48
N TRP A 142 -12.26 -10.53 -2.50
CA TRP A 142 -11.63 -10.03 -3.72
C TRP A 142 -10.13 -9.86 -3.50
N VAL A 143 -9.33 -10.25 -4.48
CA VAL A 143 -7.89 -9.97 -4.54
C VAL A 143 -7.56 -9.32 -5.88
N ALA A 144 -6.75 -8.27 -5.84
CA ALA A 144 -6.18 -7.70 -7.06
C ALA A 144 -5.13 -8.67 -7.62
N THR A 145 -5.28 -9.05 -8.88
CA THR A 145 -4.33 -9.91 -9.61
C THR A 145 -3.45 -9.12 -10.57
N GLU A 146 -3.87 -7.91 -10.93
CA GLU A 146 -3.11 -7.00 -11.78
C GLU A 146 -3.45 -5.54 -11.43
N ILE A 147 -2.44 -4.67 -11.44
CA ILE A 147 -2.58 -3.23 -11.16
C ILE A 147 -1.91 -2.44 -12.29
N LYS A 148 -2.67 -1.54 -12.93
CA LYS A 148 -2.26 -0.71 -14.09
C LYS A 148 -2.26 0.78 -13.75
N LEU A 149 -2.12 1.12 -12.48
CA LEU A 149 -2.15 2.52 -12.02
C LEU A 149 -0.89 3.26 -12.51
N PRO A 150 -1.03 4.46 -13.10
CA PRO A 150 0.11 5.25 -13.51
C PRO A 150 0.82 5.88 -12.31
N THR A 151 2.09 6.22 -12.48
CA THR A 151 2.80 7.09 -11.53
C THR A 151 2.19 8.49 -11.57
N VAL A 152 1.86 9.04 -10.39
CA VAL A 152 1.37 10.42 -10.27
C VAL A 152 2.54 11.38 -10.45
N GLN A 153 2.40 12.34 -11.38
CA GLN A 153 3.45 13.31 -11.67
C GLN A 153 3.66 14.28 -10.50
N GLU A 154 4.92 14.62 -10.21
CA GLU A 154 5.27 15.53 -9.10
C GLU A 154 4.74 16.95 -9.29
N SER A 155 4.54 17.39 -10.54
CA SER A 155 4.00 18.70 -10.89
C SER A 155 2.51 18.86 -10.57
N LEU A 156 1.77 17.75 -10.45
CA LEU A 156 0.35 17.79 -10.14
C LEU A 156 0.14 17.91 -8.62
N ASP A 157 -0.88 18.66 -8.21
CA ASP A 157 -1.37 18.65 -6.84
C ASP A 157 -2.29 17.44 -6.64
N PRO A 158 -1.87 16.39 -5.90
CA PRO A 158 -2.67 15.19 -5.73
C PRO A 158 -3.96 15.43 -4.94
N ARG A 159 -4.10 16.59 -4.27
CA ARG A 159 -5.30 16.96 -3.50
C ARG A 159 -6.47 17.36 -4.40
N VAL A 160 -6.20 17.74 -5.65
CA VAL A 160 -7.24 18.14 -6.61
C VAL A 160 -7.80 16.89 -7.29
N LEU A 161 -8.95 16.41 -6.80
CA LEU A 161 -9.62 15.21 -7.32
C LEU A 161 -10.35 15.47 -8.64
N ALA A 162 -11.02 16.62 -8.72
CA ALA A 162 -11.67 17.16 -9.89
C ALA A 162 -11.58 18.71 -9.86
N PRO A 163 -11.27 19.37 -10.98
CA PRO A 163 -11.28 20.83 -11.04
C PRO A 163 -12.71 21.37 -10.99
N ALA A 164 -12.86 22.62 -10.53
CA ALA A 164 -14.10 23.34 -10.72
C ALA A 164 -14.23 23.76 -12.20
N GLU A 165 -15.42 23.60 -12.77
CA GLU A 165 -15.74 24.04 -14.13
C GLU A 165 -16.45 25.39 -14.06
N VAL A 166 -15.94 26.38 -14.80
CA VAL A 166 -16.47 27.76 -14.82
C VAL A 166 -16.75 28.14 -16.27
N GLU A 167 -18.02 28.43 -16.57
CA GLU A 167 -18.45 28.96 -17.86
C GLU A 167 -18.26 30.49 -17.89
N LEU A 168 -17.62 31.00 -18.94
CA LEU A 168 -17.37 32.44 -19.12
C LEU A 168 -18.50 33.08 -19.93
N SER A 169 -18.84 34.32 -19.60
CA SER A 169 -19.83 35.16 -20.29
C SER A 169 -19.20 36.17 -21.24
#